data_AF-A0A3D5LFH0-F1
#
_entry.id   AF-A0A3D5LFH0-F1
#
_cell.length_a   1.000
_cell.length_b   1.000
_cell.length_c   1.000
_cell.angle_alpha   90.00
_cell.angle_beta   90.00
_cell.angle_gamma   90.00
#
_symmetry.space_group_name_H-M   'P 1'
#
loop_
_entity.id
_entity.type
_entity.pdbx_description
1 polymer ?
#
loop_
_entity_poly.entity_id
_entity_poly.type
_entity_poly.pdbx_seq_one_letter_code
_entity_poly.pdbx_strand_id
1 'polypeptide(L)'
;MLYTEKEKHEIERVKEVFAEHLRQSPDFELLWSDKVGYVWLTIGVNPVYVDTGIRIESAADLCGRCLDDVATDVLYMTGNDHALEAADPLE
;
A
#
# COMPACT_ATOMS: atom_id res chain seq x y z
N MET A 1 14.88 -8.56 16.71
CA MET A 1 14.08 -9.31 15.72
C MET A 1 13.17 -8.31 15.04
N LEU A 2 13.10 -8.28 13.70
CA LEU A 2 12.30 -7.29 12.96
C LEU A 2 10.80 -7.52 13.11
N TYR A 3 10.42 -8.80 13.20
CA TYR A 3 9.09 -9.31 13.51
C TYR A 3 9.28 -10.57 14.36
N THR A 4 8.26 -10.90 15.16
CA THR A 4 8.08 -12.27 15.67
C THR A 4 7.66 -13.20 14.52
N GLU A 5 7.82 -14.51 14.69
CA GLU A 5 7.37 -15.50 13.70
C GLU A 5 5.88 -15.37 13.38
N LYS A 6 5.06 -15.12 14.40
CA LYS A 6 3.62 -14.92 14.24
C LYS A 6 3.32 -13.66 13.41
N GLU A 7 3.93 -12.53 13.75
CA GLU A 7 3.73 -11.28 13.00
C GLU A 7 4.18 -11.42 11.55
N LYS A 8 5.34 -12.02 11.32
CA LYS A 8 5.84 -12.25 9.96
C LYS A 8 4.87 -13.13 9.17
N HIS A 9 4.39 -14.22 9.75
CA HIS A 9 3.42 -15.11 9.10
C HIS A 9 2.13 -14.37 8.71
N GLU A 10 1.57 -13.55 9.59
CA GLU A 10 0.35 -12.79 9.28
C GLU A 10 0.60 -11.74 8.17
N ILE A 11 1.77 -11.10 8.16
CA ILE A 11 2.14 -10.17 7.07
C ILE A 11 2.24 -10.92 5.73
N GLU A 12 2.87 -12.10 5.69
CA GLU A 12 2.94 -12.89 4.45
C GLU A 12 1.55 -13.30 3.95
N ARG A 13 0.62 -13.65 4.85
CA ARG A 13 -0.76 -13.97 4.45
C ARG A 13 -1.44 -12.80 3.76
N VAL A 14 -1.26 -11.59 4.27
CA VAL A 14 -1.81 -10.38 3.63
C VAL A 14 -1.13 -10.13 2.27
N LYS A 15 0.21 -10.28 2.21
CA LYS A 15 0.94 -10.16 0.94
C LYS A 15 0.43 -11.13 -0.12
N GLU A 16 0.10 -12.37 0.26
CA GLU A 16 -0.48 -13.37 -0.65
C GLU A 16 -1.86 -12.95 -1.18
N VAL A 17 -2.73 -12.44 -0.32
CA VAL A 17 -4.08 -11.98 -0.71
C VAL A 17 -4.01 -10.84 -1.73
N PHE A 18 -3.06 -9.91 -1.55
CA PHE A 18 -2.89 -8.74 -2.42
C PHE A 18 -1.80 -8.93 -3.48
N ALA A 19 -1.26 -10.14 -3.67
CA ALA A 19 -0.06 -10.38 -4.46
C ALA A 19 -0.15 -9.82 -5.89
N GLU A 20 -1.32 -9.92 -6.52
CA GLU A 20 -1.50 -9.42 -7.88
C GLU A 20 -1.53 -7.88 -7.94
N HIS A 21 -2.21 -7.23 -6.99
CA HIS A 21 -2.26 -5.78 -6.91
C HIS A 21 -0.88 -5.18 -6.58
N LEU A 22 -0.19 -5.76 -5.58
CA LEU A 22 1.19 -5.39 -5.22
C LEU A 22 2.17 -5.52 -6.40
N ARG A 23 1.92 -6.46 -7.32
CA ARG A 23 2.77 -6.72 -8.49
C ARG A 23 2.48 -5.77 -9.66
N GLN A 24 1.24 -5.29 -9.77
CA GLN A 24 0.79 -4.49 -10.92
C GLN A 24 0.87 -2.99 -10.66
N SER A 25 0.78 -2.54 -9.41
CA SER A 25 0.76 -1.11 -9.10
C SER A 25 2.08 -0.44 -9.51
N PRO A 26 2.03 0.67 -10.27
CA PRO A 26 3.21 1.46 -10.61
C PRO A 26 3.58 2.49 -9.54
N ASP A 27 2.67 2.78 -8.60
CA ASP A 27 2.74 3.92 -7.69
C ASP A 27 3.39 3.57 -6.35
N PHE A 28 3.65 2.29 -6.10
CA PHE A 28 4.39 1.85 -4.94
C PHE A 28 5.11 0.53 -5.16
N GLU A 29 6.02 0.20 -4.24
CA GLU A 29 6.64 -1.11 -4.14
C GLU A 29 6.73 -1.58 -2.68
N LEU A 30 6.42 -2.85 -2.42
CA LEU A 30 6.62 -3.48 -1.12
C LEU A 30 7.94 -4.28 -1.11
N LEU A 31 8.93 -3.76 -0.39
CA LEU A 31 10.29 -4.33 -0.36
C LEU A 31 10.64 -4.94 1.00
N TRP A 32 11.58 -5.89 0.99
CA TRP A 32 12.21 -6.42 2.21
C TRP A 32 13.54 -5.71 2.49
N SER A 33 13.75 -5.33 3.75
CA SER A 33 15.00 -4.81 4.27
C SER A 33 15.47 -5.63 5.47
N ASP A 34 16.74 -6.08 5.45
CA ASP A 34 17.34 -6.78 6.58
C ASP A 34 17.54 -5.89 7.82
N LYS A 35 17.35 -4.57 7.69
CA LYS A 35 17.52 -3.60 8.78
C LYS A 35 16.20 -3.19 9.42
N VAL A 36 15.12 -3.12 8.65
CA VAL A 36 13.84 -2.57 9.11
C VAL A 36 12.62 -3.45 8.80
N GLY A 37 12.78 -4.52 8.03
CA GLY A 37 11.69 -5.43 7.66
C GLY A 37 11.01 -5.00 6.37
N TYR A 38 9.70 -5.19 6.28
CA TYR A 38 8.92 -4.78 5.13
C TYR A 38 8.81 -3.25 5.06
N VAL A 39 9.01 -2.70 3.88
CA VAL A 39 8.93 -1.27 3.60
C VAL A 39 8.03 -1.05 2.40
N TRP A 40 7.02 -0.20 2.58
CA TRP A 40 6.22 0.37 1.51
C TRP A 40 6.92 1.62 0.98
N LEU A 41 7.30 1.60 -0.29
CA LEU A 41 7.88 2.74 -0.98
C LEU A 41 6.85 3.32 -1.94
N THR A 42 6.42 4.56 -1.72
CA THR A 42 5.62 5.30 -2.69
C THR A 42 6.52 5.87 -3.78
N ILE A 43 6.12 5.69 -5.03
CA ILE A 43 6.88 6.02 -6.23
C ILE A 43 6.09 7.09 -7.00
N GLY A 44 6.70 8.26 -7.20
CA GLY A 44 6.20 9.22 -8.16
C GLY A 44 6.59 8.79 -9.57
N VAL A 45 5.64 8.75 -10.50
CA VAL A 45 5.90 8.50 -11.92
C VAL A 45 5.90 9.82 -12.69
N ASN A 46 7.00 10.08 -13.43
CA ASN A 46 7.22 11.28 -14.27
C ASN A 46 7.42 12.64 -13.54
N PRO A 47 8.64 12.94 -13.04
CA PRO A 47 9.84 12.11 -13.10
C PRO A 47 9.76 10.92 -12.14
N VAL A 48 10.57 9.89 -12.35
CA VAL A 48 10.64 8.77 -11.40
C VAL A 48 11.43 9.19 -10.16
N TYR A 49 10.79 9.16 -8.99
CA TYR A 49 11.45 9.39 -7.71
C TYR A 49 10.76 8.60 -6.59
N VAL A 50 11.49 8.39 -5.49
CA VAL A 50 10.91 7.85 -4.25
C VAL A 50 10.35 9.02 -3.46
N ASP A 51 9.04 9.01 -3.24
CA ASP A 51 8.37 10.06 -2.48
C ASP A 51 8.50 9.81 -0.98
N THR A 52 7.95 8.68 -0.53
CA THR A 52 7.89 8.33 0.90
C THR A 52 8.22 6.85 1.09
N GLY A 53 8.93 6.52 2.17
CA GLY A 53 9.21 5.14 2.58
C GLY A 53 8.72 4.86 3.99
N ILE A 54 7.83 3.88 4.15
CA ILE A 54 7.18 3.56 5.42
C ILE A 54 7.42 2.10 5.78
N ARG A 55 7.93 1.85 6.98
CA ARG A 55 8.07 0.50 7.51
C ARG A 55 6.69 -0.06 7.86
N ILE A 56 6.41 -1.28 7.39
CA ILE A 56 5.21 -2.02 7.77
C ILE A 56 5.38 -2.55 9.19
N GLU A 57 4.50 -2.14 10.10
CA GLU A 57 4.57 -2.54 11.50
C GLU A 57 3.81 -3.84 11.79
N SER A 58 2.75 -4.12 11.02
CA SER A 58 1.89 -5.29 11.23
C SER A 58 1.15 -5.71 9.97
N ALA A 59 0.48 -6.87 10.04
CA ALA A 59 -0.40 -7.33 8.97
C ALA A 59 -1.59 -6.38 8.74
N ALA A 60 -2.12 -5.75 9.80
CA ALA A 60 -3.20 -4.78 9.70
C ALA A 60 -2.75 -3.49 8.99
N ASP A 61 -1.53 -3.04 9.26
CA ASP A 61 -0.92 -1.87 8.60
C ASP A 61 -0.73 -2.13 7.09
N LEU A 62 -0.20 -3.29 6.70
CA LEU A 62 -0.12 -3.66 5.28
C LEU A 62 -1.51 -3.78 4.65
N CYS A 63 -2.46 -4.42 5.33
CA CYS A 63 -3.81 -4.62 4.79
C CYS A 63 -4.52 -3.29 4.56
N GLY A 64 -4.44 -2.36 5.53
CA GLY A 64 -4.99 -1.02 5.41
C GLY A 64 -4.43 -0.29 4.18
N ARG A 65 -3.10 -0.29 4.01
CA ARG A 65 -2.45 0.34 2.86
C ARG A 65 -2.89 -0.23 1.53
N CYS A 66 -2.97 -1.56 1.40
CA CYS A 66 -3.47 -2.19 0.18
C CYS A 66 -4.94 -1.83 -0.10
N LEU A 67 -5.78 -1.76 0.94
CA LEU A 67 -7.19 -1.40 0.77
C LEU A 67 -7.36 0.08 0.40
N ASP A 68 -6.58 0.97 1.02
CA ASP A 68 -6.58 2.40 0.73
C ASP A 68 -6.12 2.65 -0.72
N ASP A 69 -5.10 1.92 -1.19
CA ASP A 69 -4.62 2.03 -2.56
C ASP A 69 -5.66 1.52 -3.57
N VAL A 70 -6.22 0.33 -3.35
CA VAL A 70 -7.32 -0.20 -4.19
C VAL A 70 -8.53 0.75 -4.20
N ALA A 71 -8.88 1.36 -3.06
CA ALA A 71 -9.95 2.33 -2.99
C ALA A 71 -9.64 3.58 -3.81
N THR A 72 -8.40 4.08 -3.71
CA THR A 72 -7.93 5.23 -4.49
C THR A 72 -7.98 4.96 -5.99
N ASP A 73 -7.52 3.77 -6.42
CA ASP A 73 -7.62 3.32 -7.81
C ASP A 73 -9.07 3.32 -8.29
N VAL A 74 -9.99 2.78 -7.49
CA VAL A 74 -11.42 2.75 -7.83
C VAL A 74 -11.97 4.17 -7.98
N LEU A 75 -11.69 5.07 -7.02
CA LEU A 75 -12.15 6.45 -7.07
C LEU A 75 -11.62 7.16 -8.33
N TYR A 76 -10.33 7.01 -8.64
CA TYR A 76 -9.73 7.61 -9.83
C TYR A 76 -10.35 7.04 -11.11
N MET A 77 -10.54 5.71 -11.18
CA MET A 77 -11.14 5.05 -12.34
C MET A 77 -12.61 5.43 -12.56
N THR A 78 -13.36 5.74 -11.51
CA THR A 78 -14.76 6.16 -11.61
C THR A 78 -14.92 7.68 -11.76
N GLY A 79 -13.84 8.46 -11.65
CA GLY A 79 -13.89 9.93 -11.67
C GLY A 79 -14.48 10.53 -10.40
N ASN A 80 -14.30 9.82 -9.29
CA ASN A 80 -14.82 10.11 -7.95
C ASN A 80 -13.70 10.50 -6.97
N ASP A 81 -12.54 10.92 -7.49
CA ASP A 81 -11.38 11.37 -6.71
C ASP A 81 -11.57 12.82 -6.23
N HIS A 82 -12.78 13.15 -5.76
CA HIS A 82 -13.13 14.47 -5.31
C HIS A 82 -12.49 14.78 -3.95
N ALA A 83 -12.07 16.03 -3.77
CA ALA A 83 -11.79 16.55 -2.42
C ALA A 83 -13.08 16.48 -1.58
N LEU A 84 -12.97 16.35 -0.26
CA LEU A 84 -14.12 16.23 0.65
C LEU A 84 -15.19 17.31 0.43
N GLU A 85 -14.78 18.52 0.05
CA GLU A 85 -15.68 19.65 -0.20
C GLU A 85 -16.43 19.55 -1.54
N ALA A 86 -15.95 18.72 -2.47
CA ALA A 86 -16.48 18.49 -3.80
C ALA A 86 -17.11 17.10 -3.97
N ALA A 87 -17.01 16.24 -2.96
CA ALA A 87 -17.57 14.88 -2.97
C ALA A 87 -19.10 14.92 -3.16
N ASP A 88 -19.60 14.04 -4.02
CA ASP A 88 -21.03 13.92 -4.24
C ASP A 88 -21.70 13.15 -3.07
N PRO A 89 -23.01 13.34 -2.81
CA PRO A 89 -23.67 12.71 -1.65
C PRO A 89 -23.71 11.17 -1.61
N LEU A 90 -23.32 10.50 -2.70
CA LEU A 90 -23.25 9.04 -2.84
C LEU A 90 -21.82 8.50 -2.65
N GLU A 91 -20.81 9.36 -2.58
CA GLU A 91 -19.46 9.07 -2.06
C GLU A 91 -19.44 9.18 -0.53
#